data_AF-R4X4A9-F1
#
_entry.id   AF-R4X4A9-F1
#
_cell.length_a   1.000
_cell.length_b   1.000
_cell.length_c   1.000
_cell.angle_alpha   90.00
_cell.angle_beta   90.00
_cell.angle_gamma   90.00
#
_symmetry.space_group_name_H-M   'P 1'
#
loop_
_entity.id
_entity.type
_entity.pdbx_description
1 polymer ?
#
loop_
_entity_poly.entity_id
_entity_poly.type
_entity_poly.pdbx_seq_one_letter_code
_entity_poly.pdbx_strand_id
1 'polypeptide(L)'
;MTKETAVEPARSRGGETEKITINIGPVDLGQIDLLVEEGFYSNRTDLIRTAIRNQLSVHAVVVKETVTRRELVLGLQYFSKRDLEAVRAANERLNIQVLGLASIAADVTPELALATIDSILVRGALHASAAVKAALADRIR
;
A
#
# COMPACT_ATOMS: atom_id res chain seq x y z
N MET A 1 -36.53 17.73 -18.85
CA MET A 1 -36.51 16.59 -17.90
C MET A 1 -36.18 15.39 -18.76
N THR A 2 -34.99 14.80 -18.73
CA THR A 2 -34.21 14.29 -17.59
C THR A 2 -32.75 14.23 -18.05
N LYS A 3 -31.81 14.75 -17.23
CA LYS A 3 -30.37 14.73 -17.56
C LYS A 3 -29.81 13.34 -17.29
N GLU A 4 -29.27 12.73 -18.33
CA GLU A 4 -28.47 11.51 -18.30
C GLU A 4 -27.18 11.79 -17.51
N THR A 5 -27.01 11.09 -16.39
CA THR A 5 -25.88 11.29 -15.48
C THR A 5 -24.72 10.46 -16.03
N ALA A 6 -23.84 11.10 -16.78
CA ALA A 6 -22.58 10.52 -17.18
C ALA A 6 -21.76 10.20 -15.91
N VAL A 7 -21.60 8.90 -15.63
CA VAL A 7 -20.69 8.41 -14.60
C VAL A 7 -19.28 8.65 -15.12
N GLU A 8 -18.68 9.77 -14.72
CA GLU A 8 -17.24 9.98 -14.90
C GLU A 8 -16.49 8.83 -14.20
N PRO A 9 -15.57 8.13 -14.87
CA PRO A 9 -14.72 7.17 -14.19
C PRO A 9 -13.92 7.96 -13.15
N ALA A 10 -14.10 7.59 -11.88
CA ALA A 10 -13.35 8.15 -10.77
C ALA A 10 -11.86 8.05 -11.11
N ARG A 11 -11.27 9.18 -11.51
CA ARG A 11 -9.82 9.29 -11.69
C ARG A 11 -9.19 8.80 -10.39
N SER A 12 -8.42 7.72 -10.48
CA SER A 12 -7.53 7.27 -9.43
C SER A 12 -6.66 8.47 -9.04
N ARG A 13 -6.96 9.07 -7.89
CA ARG A 13 -6.26 10.27 -7.43
C ARG A 13 -4.82 9.89 -7.09
N GLY A 14 -3.90 10.29 -7.96
CA GLY A 14 -2.48 10.43 -7.65
C GLY A 14 -1.67 9.15 -7.78
N GLY A 15 -0.55 9.23 -8.50
CA GLY A 15 0.35 8.11 -8.76
C GLY A 15 0.79 7.38 -7.50
N GLU A 16 1.03 6.08 -7.68
CA GLU A 16 1.33 5.02 -6.72
C GLU A 16 2.59 5.26 -5.86
N THR A 17 2.66 6.40 -5.18
CA THR A 17 3.81 6.79 -4.37
C THR A 17 3.36 7.28 -3.00
N GLU A 18 3.89 6.66 -1.97
CA GLU A 18 3.66 7.05 -0.58
C GLU A 18 4.67 8.10 -0.14
N LYS A 19 4.20 9.20 0.47
CA LYS A 19 5.08 10.23 1.00
C LYS A 19 5.70 9.77 2.32
N ILE A 20 7.02 9.78 2.39
CA ILE A 20 7.77 9.55 3.62
C ILE A 20 8.33 10.90 4.10
N THR A 21 8.18 11.20 5.39
CA THR A 21 8.80 12.38 6.04
C THR A 21 9.79 11.87 7.07
N ILE A 22 11.04 12.30 6.98
CA ILE A 22 12.14 11.86 7.85
C ILE A 22 13.00 13.05 8.27
N ASN A 23 13.62 12.92 9.44
CA ASN A 23 14.69 13.83 9.86
C ASN A 23 16.04 13.30 9.36
N ILE A 24 16.92 14.19 8.90
CA ILE A 24 18.26 13.86 8.39
C ILE A 24 19.27 14.74 9.12
N GLY A 25 20.45 14.19 9.45
CA GLY A 25 21.53 14.94 10.07
C GLY A 25 22.06 16.06 9.15
N PRO A 26 22.55 17.18 9.69
CA PRO A 26 22.99 18.32 8.88
C PRO A 26 24.17 17.98 7.96
N VAL A 27 25.06 17.07 8.38
CA VAL A 27 26.21 16.63 7.57
C VAL A 27 25.74 15.79 6.38
N ASP A 28 24.87 14.81 6.61
CA ASP A 28 24.32 13.96 5.53
C ASP A 28 23.51 14.80 4.54
N LEU A 29 22.73 15.77 5.03
CA LEU A 29 22.01 16.71 4.18
C LEU A 29 22.97 17.50 3.28
N GLY A 30 24.09 17.99 3.82
CA GLY A 30 25.12 18.69 3.04
C GLY A 30 25.76 17.81 1.96
N GLN A 31 26.01 16.53 2.26
CA GLN A 31 26.53 15.58 1.26
C GLN A 31 25.49 15.27 0.17
N ILE A 32 24.22 15.11 0.53
CA ILE A 32 23.12 14.94 -0.43
C ILE A 32 23.05 16.15 -1.37
N ASP A 33 23.16 17.36 -0.82
CA ASP A 33 23.11 18.60 -1.60
C ASP A 33 24.27 18.70 -2.58
N LEU A 34 25.49 18.41 -2.12
CA LEU A 34 26.67 18.40 -2.98
C LEU A 34 26.51 17.42 -4.16
N LEU A 35 26.02 16.20 -3.90
CA LEU A 35 25.82 15.20 -4.96
C LEU A 35 24.76 15.61 -5.99
N VAL A 36 23.74 16.38 -5.57
CA VAL A 36 22.74 16.93 -6.48
C VAL A 36 23.31 18.11 -7.27
N GLU A 37 24.10 18.98 -6.64
CA GLU A 37 24.75 20.14 -7.27
C GLU A 37 25.75 19.72 -8.35
N GLU A 38 26.56 18.68 -8.07
CA GLU A 38 27.51 18.09 -9.02
C GLU A 38 26.82 17.27 -10.13
N GLY A 39 25.48 17.15 -10.10
CA GLY A 39 24.70 16.51 -11.15
C GLY A 39 24.69 14.98 -11.14
N PHE A 40 25.17 14.33 -10.06
CA PHE A 40 25.06 12.87 -9.93
C PHE A 40 23.61 12.40 -9.80
N TYR A 41 22.72 13.26 -9.29
CA TYR A 41 21.29 13.00 -9.15
C TYR A 41 20.47 14.23 -9.54
N SER A 42 19.29 14.01 -10.13
CA SER A 42 18.42 15.10 -10.59
C SER A 42 17.80 15.92 -9.45
N ASN A 43 17.65 15.34 -8.26
CA ASN A 43 17.16 16.02 -7.04
C ASN A 43 17.37 15.13 -5.79
N ARG A 44 17.19 15.71 -4.60
CA ARG A 44 17.29 15.00 -3.31
C ARG A 44 16.39 13.76 -3.24
N THR A 45 15.15 13.86 -3.74
CA THR A 45 14.19 12.75 -3.71
C THR A 45 14.65 11.58 -4.56
N ASP A 46 15.29 11.84 -5.70
CA ASP A 46 15.83 10.81 -6.58
C ASP A 46 17.00 10.06 -5.94
N LEU A 47 17.94 10.79 -5.32
CA LEU A 47 19.03 10.21 -4.54
C LEU A 47 18.48 9.30 -3.44
N ILE A 48 17.54 9.81 -2.62
CA ILE A 48 16.96 9.05 -1.50
C ILE A 48 16.24 7.80 -2.01
N ARG A 49 15.45 7.91 -3.09
CA ARG A 49 14.77 6.76 -3.70
C ARG A 49 15.76 5.72 -4.20
N THR A 50 16.85 6.15 -4.81
CA THR A 50 17.92 5.27 -5.29
C THR A 50 18.62 4.56 -4.14
N ALA A 51 18.99 5.29 -3.08
CA ALA A 51 19.61 4.71 -1.89
C ALA A 51 18.73 3.64 -1.23
N ILE A 52 17.42 3.89 -1.10
CA ILE A 52 16.45 2.92 -0.57
C ILE A 52 16.42 1.66 -1.45
N ARG A 53 16.34 1.81 -2.78
CA ARG A 53 16.32 0.66 -3.71
C ARG A 53 17.59 -0.17 -3.62
N ASN A 54 18.75 0.48 -3.52
CA ASN A 54 20.03 -0.19 -3.36
C ASN A 54 20.07 -0.99 -2.06
N GLN A 55 19.64 -0.39 -0.95
CA GLN A 55 19.63 -1.09 0.33
C GLN A 55 18.62 -2.25 0.37
N LEU A 56 17.45 -2.10 -0.25
CA LEU A 56 16.50 -3.21 -0.40
C LEU A 56 17.07 -4.35 -1.26
N SER A 57 17.87 -4.02 -2.27
CA SER A 57 18.54 -5.03 -3.12
C SER A 57 19.57 -5.83 -2.33
N VAL A 58 20.34 -5.16 -1.46
CA VAL A 58 21.29 -5.82 -0.53
C VAL A 58 20.58 -6.84 0.38
N HIS A 59 19.38 -6.51 0.85
CA HIS A 59 18.60 -7.36 1.77
C HIS A 59 17.58 -8.28 1.07
N ALA A 60 17.62 -8.39 -0.26
CA ALA A 60 16.57 -9.06 -1.04
C ALA A 60 16.35 -10.53 -0.63
N VAL A 61 17.43 -11.26 -0.30
CA VAL A 61 17.36 -12.67 0.14
C VAL A 61 16.61 -12.77 1.47
N VAL A 62 16.98 -11.96 2.45
CA VAL A 62 16.35 -11.94 3.79
C VAL A 62 14.87 -11.58 3.69
N VAL A 63 14.52 -10.63 2.82
CA VAL A 63 13.13 -10.26 2.53
C VAL A 63 12.38 -11.44 1.93
N LYS A 64 12.93 -12.09 0.91
CA LYS A 64 12.30 -13.24 0.25
C LYS A 64 12.06 -14.41 1.20
N GLU A 65 13.07 -14.79 1.98
CA GLU A 65 12.95 -15.85 2.98
C GLU A 65 11.89 -15.53 4.04
N THR A 66 11.83 -14.27 4.48
CA THR A 66 10.83 -13.82 5.46
C THR A 66 9.42 -13.82 4.87
N VAL A 67 9.26 -13.40 3.62
CA VAL A 67 7.99 -13.44 2.88
C VAL A 67 7.48 -14.88 2.80
N THR A 68 8.34 -15.84 2.43
CA THR A 68 7.96 -17.26 2.39
C THR A 68 7.62 -17.80 3.78
N ARG A 69 8.46 -17.56 4.79
CA ARG A 69 8.25 -18.07 6.16
C ARG A 69 6.97 -17.55 6.81
N ARG A 70 6.55 -16.33 6.48
CA ARG A 70 5.36 -15.68 7.05
C ARG A 70 4.15 -15.69 6.11
N GLU A 71 4.26 -16.36 4.97
CA GLU A 71 3.19 -16.43 3.95
C GLU A 71 2.68 -15.03 3.53
N LEU A 72 3.59 -14.06 3.43
CA LEU A 72 3.25 -12.71 2.99
C LEU A 72 3.07 -12.69 1.48
N VAL A 73 2.10 -11.91 1.00
CA VAL A 73 2.01 -11.56 -0.42
C VAL A 73 2.82 -10.29 -0.65
N LEU A 74 3.89 -10.39 -1.46
CA LEU A 74 4.69 -9.23 -1.86
C LEU A 74 4.03 -8.54 -3.06
N GLY A 75 3.74 -7.24 -2.94
CA GLY A 75 3.24 -6.43 -4.05
C GLY A 75 1.98 -5.62 -3.75
N LEU A 76 1.18 -5.38 -4.79
CA LEU A 76 -0.08 -4.65 -4.73
C LEU A 76 -1.24 -5.64 -4.78
N GLN A 77 -2.08 -5.65 -3.76
CA GLN A 77 -3.30 -6.47 -3.69
C GLN A 77 -4.52 -5.57 -3.74
N TYR A 78 -5.43 -5.85 -4.67
CA TYR A 78 -6.70 -5.15 -4.81
C TYR A 78 -7.87 -6.10 -4.54
N PHE A 79 -8.77 -5.71 -3.64
CA PHE A 79 -9.97 -6.44 -3.30
C PHE A 79 -11.19 -5.67 -3.78
N SER A 80 -11.86 -6.19 -4.80
CA SER A 80 -13.12 -5.63 -5.26
C SER A 80 -14.30 -6.12 -4.42
N LYS A 81 -15.41 -5.40 -4.46
CA LYS A 81 -16.67 -5.85 -3.86
C LYS A 81 -17.08 -7.24 -4.33
N ARG A 82 -16.95 -7.51 -5.63
CA ARG A 82 -17.30 -8.81 -6.24
C ARG A 82 -16.45 -9.95 -5.67
N ASP A 83 -15.16 -9.71 -5.43
CA ASP A 83 -14.27 -10.74 -4.89
C ASP A 83 -14.65 -11.07 -3.43
N LEU A 84 -14.97 -10.06 -2.63
CA LEU A 84 -15.44 -10.27 -1.26
C LEU A 84 -16.83 -10.91 -1.22
N GLU A 85 -17.74 -10.56 -2.14
CA GLU A 85 -19.04 -11.24 -2.24
C GLU A 85 -18.90 -12.72 -2.58
N ALA A 86 -17.95 -13.08 -3.45
CA ALA A 86 -17.64 -14.47 -3.76
C ALA A 86 -17.09 -15.22 -2.53
N VAL A 87 -16.18 -14.59 -1.77
CA VAL A 87 -15.67 -15.15 -0.50
C VAL A 87 -16.80 -15.36 0.50
N ARG A 88 -17.72 -14.39 0.62
CA ARG A 88 -18.90 -14.51 1.49
C ARG A 88 -19.81 -15.66 1.04
N ALA A 89 -20.04 -15.81 -0.26
CA ALA A 89 -20.84 -16.90 -0.81
C ALA A 89 -20.19 -18.28 -0.59
N ALA A 90 -18.86 -18.34 -0.62
CA ALA A 90 -18.09 -19.53 -0.26
C ALA A 90 -18.04 -19.79 1.25
N ASN A 91 -18.57 -18.88 2.08
CA ASN A 91 -18.51 -18.92 3.55
C ASN A 91 -17.07 -19.00 4.09
N GLU A 92 -16.14 -18.37 3.36
CA GLU A 92 -14.73 -18.30 3.71
C GLU A 92 -14.37 -16.97 4.38
N ARG A 93 -13.20 -16.92 5.01
CA ARG A 93 -12.62 -15.68 5.50
C ARG A 93 -11.18 -15.52 5.06
N LEU A 94 -10.83 -14.30 4.68
CA LEU A 94 -9.51 -13.92 4.20
C LEU A 94 -8.60 -13.53 5.38
N ASN A 95 -7.40 -14.10 5.37
CA ASN A 95 -6.26 -13.60 6.14
C ASN A 95 -5.38 -12.79 5.19
N ILE A 96 -5.47 -11.46 5.27
CA ILE A 96 -4.77 -10.56 4.35
C ILE A 96 -3.40 -10.27 4.95
N GLN A 97 -2.34 -10.82 4.37
CA GLN A 97 -0.96 -10.56 4.76
C GLN A 97 -0.18 -10.00 3.58
N VAL A 98 0.13 -8.70 3.60
CA VAL A 98 0.70 -7.99 2.45
C VAL A 98 1.96 -7.22 2.83
N LEU A 99 3.02 -7.39 2.04
CA LEU A 99 4.20 -6.54 2.03
C LEU A 99 4.14 -5.65 0.78
N GLY A 100 3.74 -4.40 0.96
CA GLY A 100 3.43 -3.48 -0.12
C GLY A 100 2.12 -2.73 0.11
N LEU A 101 1.18 -2.83 -0.82
CA LEU A 101 -0.11 -2.12 -0.76
C LEU A 101 -1.25 -3.14 -0.73
N ALA A 102 -2.14 -3.01 0.25
CA ALA A 102 -3.46 -3.63 0.20
C ALA A 102 -4.49 -2.53 -0.07
N SER A 103 -5.33 -2.72 -1.08
CA SER A 103 -6.37 -1.78 -1.47
C SER A 103 -7.72 -2.48 -1.50
N ILE A 104 -8.68 -1.95 -0.75
CA ILE A 104 -10.07 -2.40 -0.72
C ILE A 104 -10.89 -1.36 -1.47
N ALA A 105 -11.69 -1.82 -2.43
CA ALA A 105 -12.50 -0.95 -3.27
C ALA A 105 -13.44 -0.08 -2.43
N ALA A 106 -13.66 1.16 -2.88
CA ALA A 106 -14.41 2.16 -2.12
C ALA A 106 -15.91 1.83 -1.97
N ASP A 107 -16.44 0.96 -2.82
CA ASP A 107 -17.82 0.47 -2.82
C ASP A 107 -18.07 -0.72 -1.88
N VAL A 108 -17.02 -1.22 -1.22
CA VAL A 108 -17.13 -2.27 -0.20
C VAL A 108 -17.78 -1.69 1.06
N THR A 109 -18.84 -2.33 1.53
CA THR A 109 -19.51 -1.93 2.77
C THR A 109 -18.79 -2.50 4.00
N PRO A 110 -18.85 -1.83 5.16
CA PRO A 110 -18.27 -2.33 6.40
C PRO A 110 -18.72 -3.73 6.79
N GLU A 111 -19.99 -4.06 6.55
CA GLU A 111 -20.59 -5.35 6.89
C GLU A 111 -20.02 -6.47 6.00
N LEU A 112 -19.85 -6.20 4.70
CA LEU A 112 -19.24 -7.15 3.78
C LEU A 112 -17.78 -7.41 4.15
N ALA A 113 -17.03 -6.37 4.50
CA ALA A 113 -15.65 -6.51 4.95
C ALA A 113 -15.54 -7.32 6.25
N LEU A 114 -16.40 -7.05 7.24
CA LEU A 114 -16.46 -7.80 8.50
C LEU A 114 -16.90 -9.25 8.33
N ALA A 115 -17.73 -9.56 7.34
CA ALA A 115 -18.14 -10.93 7.08
C ALA A 115 -16.99 -11.76 6.45
N THR A 116 -16.07 -11.11 5.73
CA THR A 116 -15.13 -11.79 4.81
C THR A 116 -13.67 -11.68 5.21
N ILE A 117 -13.27 -10.72 6.05
CA ILE A 117 -11.85 -10.48 6.37
C ILE A 117 -11.59 -10.80 7.83
N ASP A 118 -10.90 -11.90 8.13
CA ASP A 118 -10.63 -12.31 9.52
C ASP A 118 -9.49 -11.50 10.15
N SER A 119 -8.40 -11.27 9.40
CA SER A 119 -7.26 -10.51 9.87
C SER A 119 -6.56 -9.75 8.75
N ILE A 120 -5.95 -8.61 9.10
CA ILE A 120 -5.20 -7.75 8.18
C ILE A 120 -3.85 -7.43 8.78
N LEU A 121 -2.79 -7.85 8.10
CA LEU A 121 -1.40 -7.52 8.39
C LEU A 121 -0.80 -6.87 7.15
N VAL A 122 -0.62 -5.56 7.19
CA VAL A 122 -0.03 -4.82 6.07
C VAL A 122 1.29 -4.19 6.50
N ARG A 123 2.34 -4.42 5.72
CA ARG A 123 3.64 -3.76 5.84
C ARG A 123 3.82 -2.87 4.62
N GLY A 124 3.41 -1.62 4.77
CA GLY A 124 3.32 -0.62 3.71
C GLY A 124 2.04 0.19 3.87
N ALA A 125 1.20 0.23 2.84
CA ALA A 125 -0.02 1.05 2.83
C ALA A 125 -1.30 0.21 2.79
N LEU A 126 -2.33 0.65 3.53
CA LEU A 126 -3.68 0.10 3.45
C LEU A 126 -4.64 1.19 2.94
N HIS A 127 -5.14 1.00 1.72
CA HIS A 127 -6.16 1.84 1.12
C HIS A 127 -7.53 1.18 1.30
N ALA A 128 -8.44 1.90 1.93
CA ALA A 128 -9.82 1.48 2.15
C ALA A 128 -10.63 2.71 2.56
N SER A 129 -11.95 2.66 2.40
CA SER A 129 -12.83 3.72 2.89
C SER A 129 -12.71 3.87 4.42
N ALA A 130 -12.93 5.07 4.94
CA ALA A 130 -12.82 5.33 6.38
C ALA A 130 -13.78 4.44 7.20
N ALA A 131 -14.98 4.19 6.68
CA ALA A 131 -15.96 3.31 7.30
C ALA A 131 -15.45 1.85 7.39
N VAL A 132 -14.82 1.35 6.32
CA VAL A 132 -14.23 0.00 6.31
C VAL A 132 -13.03 -0.09 7.24
N LYS A 133 -12.14 0.93 7.26
CA LYS A 133 -11.02 0.97 8.21
C LYS A 133 -11.49 0.98 9.66
N ALA A 134 -12.53 1.74 9.97
CA ALA A 134 -13.10 1.80 11.32
C ALA A 134 -13.70 0.45 11.73
N ALA A 135 -14.43 -0.21 10.83
CA ALA A 135 -15.02 -1.51 11.10
C ALA A 135 -13.97 -2.62 11.28
N LEU A 136 -12.85 -2.55 10.54
CA LEU A 136 -11.77 -3.54 10.62
C LEU A 136 -10.70 -3.18 11.67
N ALA A 137 -10.89 -2.13 12.48
CA ALA A 137 -9.88 -1.66 13.43
C ALA A 137 -9.37 -2.76 14.37
N ASP A 138 -10.28 -3.60 14.89
CA ASP A 138 -9.93 -4.71 15.79
C ASP A 138 -9.23 -5.88 15.08
N ARG A 139 -9.23 -5.89 13.75
CA ARG A 139 -8.66 -6.96 12.90
C ARG A 139 -7.35 -6.56 12.23
N ILE A 140 -6.94 -5.29 12.35
CA ILE A 140 -5.67 -4.77 11.83
C ILE A 140 -4.56 -4.99 12.87
N ARG A 141 -3.49 -5.68 12.46
CA ARG A 141 -2.34 -6.07 13.32
C ARG A 141 -1.00 -5.48 12.85
#